data_AF-C7P649-F1
#
_entry.id   AF-C7P649-F1
#
_cell.length_a   1.000
_cell.length_b   1.000
_cell.length_c   1.000
_cell.angle_alpha   90.00
_cell.angle_beta   90.00
_cell.angle_gamma   90.00
#
_symmetry.space_group_name_H-M   'P 1'
#
loop_
_entity.id
_entity.type
_entity.pdbx_description
1 polymer ?
#
loop_
_entity_poly.entity_id
_entity_poly.type
_entity_poly.pdbx_seq_one_letter_code
_entity_poly.pdbx_strand_id
1 'polypeptide(L)'
;MIKIIEGELIETLNDGKIDDTIKELENGYILILVKDNNTLHEGYVFVEDGKIVGYFYTDNKSTEIFGNAEKVLELLNHENKVIEVYKYDKDKLNLMKWLYPEMFAIEKDEKKDKKEIKKEDIKYLDIKLNIPLDVPIATDVKDFKEYLKDDKYIIVNAYRKNPEGYENAYIVYKGKNPIAAACECNYGVLLGKDACKKIEQMLNDKNSVVDVYEYDEMKLNVLLDLYPEMKIEEEKESEKEVYNEMGEIDKEEEIEISREELLKRLGLKEPDEEWVEAVLEDLFRPGDEEINELKRKIENEIIENVKNIDGVEDVKPNIEIKWENGRYFILGDVNIKRKRIFGIIKKDVDPSIIKFEIDRILKNNILNYTSDISINIE
;
A
#
# COMPACT_ATOMS: atom_id res chain seq x y z
N MET A 1 23.80 1.00 6.90
CA MET A 1 24.09 -0.38 7.36
C MET A 1 22.80 -1.09 7.64
N ILE A 2 22.33 -1.74 6.60
CA ILE A 2 21.10 -2.52 6.60
C ILE A 2 21.33 -3.81 7.37
N LYS A 3 20.31 -4.22 8.11
CA LYS A 3 20.31 -5.45 8.88
C LYS A 3 19.42 -6.47 8.19
N ILE A 4 20.02 -7.47 7.57
CA ILE A 4 19.28 -8.62 7.03
C ILE A 4 18.74 -9.44 8.20
N ILE A 5 17.45 -9.76 8.16
CA ILE A 5 16.80 -10.58 9.18
C ILE A 5 17.35 -12.00 9.08
N GLU A 6 17.82 -12.58 10.18
CA GLU A 6 18.43 -13.91 10.13
C GLU A 6 17.38 -15.00 9.83
N GLY A 7 17.67 -15.83 8.84
CA GLY A 7 16.87 -17.00 8.47
C GLY A 7 17.27 -18.25 9.23
N GLU A 8 16.61 -19.36 8.95
CA GLU A 8 17.06 -20.68 9.41
C GLU A 8 18.16 -21.19 8.47
N LEU A 9 19.38 -21.39 8.96
CA LEU A 9 20.47 -21.95 8.16
C LEU A 9 20.13 -23.39 7.77
N ILE A 10 20.06 -23.66 6.46
CA ILE A 10 19.80 -24.98 5.90
C ILE A 10 21.13 -25.68 5.58
N GLU A 11 22.04 -24.99 4.91
CA GLU A 11 23.27 -25.59 4.38
C GLU A 11 24.38 -24.56 4.20
N THR A 12 25.63 -25.02 4.30
CA THR A 12 26.84 -24.26 3.97
C THR A 12 27.61 -25.00 2.88
N LEU A 13 27.91 -24.30 1.78
CA LEU A 13 28.58 -24.81 0.60
C LEU A 13 29.92 -24.07 0.40
N ASN A 14 30.95 -24.81 0.00
CA ASN A 14 32.27 -24.26 -0.33
C ASN A 14 32.44 -23.99 -1.83
N ASP A 15 31.60 -24.61 -2.65
CA ASP A 15 31.47 -24.37 -4.08
C ASP A 15 30.08 -24.86 -4.51
N GLY A 16 29.47 -24.22 -5.50
CA GLY A 16 28.09 -24.57 -5.85
C GLY A 16 27.52 -23.82 -7.05
N LYS A 17 26.70 -24.54 -7.83
CA LYS A 17 25.84 -23.94 -8.84
C LYS A 17 24.63 -23.33 -8.15
N ILE A 18 24.64 -22.01 -7.97
CA ILE A 18 23.54 -21.25 -7.37
C ILE A 18 22.17 -21.61 -7.98
N ASP A 19 22.12 -21.88 -9.28
CA ASP A 19 20.88 -22.22 -9.99
C ASP A 19 20.18 -23.49 -9.47
N ASP A 20 20.95 -24.47 -8.98
CA ASP A 20 20.40 -25.72 -8.44
C ASP A 20 19.89 -25.47 -7.02
N THR A 21 20.62 -24.69 -6.22
CA THR A 21 20.22 -24.27 -4.86
C THR A 21 18.96 -23.41 -4.85
N ILE A 22 18.80 -22.50 -5.83
CA ILE A 22 17.60 -21.65 -5.95
C ILE A 22 16.33 -22.49 -6.18
N LYS A 23 16.42 -23.56 -6.98
CA LYS A 23 15.25 -24.39 -7.30
C LYS A 23 14.77 -25.21 -6.10
N GLU A 24 15.68 -25.58 -5.21
CA GLU A 24 15.37 -26.33 -4.00
C GLU A 24 14.90 -25.41 -2.86
N LEU A 25 15.28 -24.13 -2.90
CA LEU A 25 14.88 -23.12 -1.92
C LEU A 25 13.53 -22.49 -2.30
N GLU A 26 12.47 -22.85 -1.57
CA GLU A 26 11.14 -22.28 -1.78
C GLU A 26 11.12 -20.78 -1.44
N ASN A 27 11.44 -20.39 -0.20
CA ASN A 27 11.53 -18.98 0.24
C ASN A 27 12.75 -18.79 1.14
N GLY A 28 13.55 -17.74 0.89
CA GLY A 28 14.75 -17.50 1.67
C GLY A 28 15.78 -16.59 1.00
N TYR A 29 17.03 -16.74 1.40
CA TYR A 29 18.15 -16.09 0.73
C TYR A 29 19.40 -16.97 0.73
N ILE A 30 20.25 -16.74 -0.26
CA ILE A 30 21.60 -17.30 -0.34
C ILE A 30 22.57 -16.18 -0.02
N LEU A 31 23.43 -16.40 0.96
CA LEU A 31 24.49 -15.49 1.39
C LEU A 31 25.84 -15.97 0.86
N ILE A 32 26.54 -15.10 0.14
CA ILE A 32 27.88 -15.33 -0.41
C ILE A 32 28.85 -14.45 0.36
N LEU A 33 29.78 -15.07 1.07
CA LEU A 33 30.79 -14.41 1.88
C LEU A 33 32.16 -14.54 1.22
N VAL A 34 32.83 -13.43 1.00
CA VAL A 34 34.21 -13.39 0.48
C VAL A 34 35.04 -12.46 1.36
N LYS A 35 36.19 -12.95 1.80
CA LYS A 35 37.16 -12.12 2.54
C LYS A 35 38.31 -11.74 1.60
N ASP A 36 38.42 -10.46 1.27
CA ASP A 36 39.53 -9.92 0.49
C ASP A 36 40.21 -8.77 1.24
N ASN A 37 41.54 -8.80 1.36
CA ASN A 37 42.37 -7.73 1.93
C ASN A 37 41.82 -7.08 3.24
N ASN A 38 41.37 -7.89 4.21
CA ASN A 38 40.73 -7.46 5.47
C ASN A 38 39.38 -6.72 5.31
N THR A 39 38.68 -6.95 4.21
CA THR A 39 37.29 -6.52 3.98
C THR A 39 36.43 -7.76 3.81
N LEU A 40 35.27 -7.79 4.49
CA LEU A 40 34.29 -8.86 4.34
C LEU A 40 33.23 -8.36 3.38
N HIS A 41 33.12 -9.03 2.24
CA HIS A 41 32.10 -8.79 1.24
C HIS A 41 30.97 -9.79 1.44
N GLU A 42 29.75 -9.27 1.48
CA GLU A 42 28.53 -10.05 1.62
C GLU A 42 27.63 -9.78 0.43
N GLY A 43 27.24 -10.85 -0.27
CA GLY A 43 26.26 -10.82 -1.35
C GLY A 43 25.05 -11.67 -1.00
N TYR A 44 23.87 -11.10 -1.11
CA TYR A 44 22.61 -11.74 -0.80
C TYR A 44 21.81 -11.92 -2.09
N VAL A 45 21.30 -13.13 -2.30
CA VAL A 45 20.37 -13.48 -3.38
C VAL A 45 19.06 -13.91 -2.73
N PHE A 46 18.02 -13.10 -2.84
CA PHE A 46 16.71 -13.41 -2.27
C PHE A 46 15.88 -14.27 -3.22
N VAL A 47 15.23 -15.29 -2.68
CA VAL A 47 14.44 -16.26 -3.44
C VAL A 47 13.01 -16.33 -2.90
N GLU A 48 12.04 -16.26 -3.80
CA GLU A 48 10.61 -16.46 -3.52
C GLU A 48 10.03 -17.43 -4.53
N ASP A 49 9.29 -18.43 -4.05
CA ASP A 49 8.70 -19.51 -4.83
C ASP A 49 9.70 -20.12 -5.87
N GLY A 50 10.95 -20.31 -5.44
CA GLY A 50 12.04 -20.86 -6.28
C GLY A 50 12.54 -19.92 -7.39
N LYS A 51 12.27 -18.62 -7.31
CA LYS A 51 12.74 -17.60 -8.25
C LYS A 51 13.52 -16.52 -7.52
N ILE A 52 14.58 -16.01 -8.15
CA ILE A 52 15.30 -14.87 -7.61
C ILE A 52 14.40 -13.64 -7.68
N VAL A 53 14.27 -12.96 -6.54
CA VAL A 53 13.44 -11.76 -6.38
C VAL A 53 14.22 -10.55 -5.88
N GLY A 54 15.46 -10.73 -5.41
CA GLY A 54 16.29 -9.57 -5.05
C GLY A 54 17.78 -9.89 -4.96
N TYR A 55 18.58 -8.82 -5.00
CA TYR A 55 20.02 -8.83 -4.80
C TYR A 55 20.43 -7.71 -3.83
N PHE A 56 21.38 -7.99 -2.96
CA PHE A 56 22.01 -6.98 -2.12
C PHE A 56 23.48 -7.28 -1.92
N TYR A 57 24.32 -6.25 -1.99
CA TYR A 57 25.75 -6.36 -1.76
C TYR A 57 26.21 -5.33 -0.72
N THR A 58 27.12 -5.73 0.17
CA THR A 58 27.83 -4.81 1.05
C THR A 58 29.29 -5.23 1.30
N ASP A 59 30.14 -4.25 1.59
CA ASP A 59 31.53 -4.45 2.05
C ASP A 59 31.70 -4.29 3.58
N ASN A 60 30.58 -4.16 4.30
CA ASN A 60 30.52 -3.92 5.76
C ASN A 60 31.33 -2.70 6.25
N LYS A 61 31.68 -1.76 5.36
CA LYS A 61 32.44 -0.55 5.69
C LYS A 61 31.72 0.71 5.22
N SER A 62 31.43 0.80 3.93
CA SER A 62 30.91 2.02 3.32
C SER A 62 30.03 1.79 2.10
N THR A 63 30.05 0.59 1.53
CA THR A 63 29.36 0.29 0.27
C THR A 63 28.13 -0.57 0.53
N GLU A 64 26.98 -0.13 0.03
CA GLU A 64 25.70 -0.84 0.01
C GLU A 64 25.14 -0.70 -1.42
N ILE A 65 24.90 -1.81 -2.11
CA ILE A 65 24.42 -1.84 -3.50
C ILE A 65 23.19 -2.73 -3.57
N PHE A 66 22.11 -2.19 -4.13
CA PHE A 66 20.78 -2.80 -4.16
C PHE A 66 20.42 -3.25 -5.58
N GLY A 67 19.73 -4.37 -5.72
CA GLY A 67 19.16 -4.84 -6.99
C GLY A 67 20.18 -5.30 -8.04
N ASN A 68 21.48 -5.12 -7.80
CA ASN A 68 22.53 -5.40 -8.78
C ASN A 68 22.97 -6.88 -8.74
N ALA A 69 22.49 -7.66 -9.70
CA ALA A 69 22.83 -9.07 -9.86
C ALA A 69 24.32 -9.28 -10.16
N GLU A 70 24.89 -8.49 -11.08
CA GLU A 70 26.29 -8.64 -11.51
C GLU A 70 27.23 -8.56 -10.31
N LYS A 71 27.03 -7.57 -9.44
CA LYS A 71 27.93 -7.32 -8.31
C LYS A 71 27.89 -8.43 -7.26
N VAL A 72 26.72 -9.01 -7.04
CA VAL A 72 26.55 -10.15 -6.12
C VAL A 72 27.12 -11.42 -6.72
N LEU A 73 26.86 -11.68 -8.00
CA LEU A 73 27.31 -12.90 -8.69
C LEU A 73 28.82 -12.89 -8.98
N GLU A 74 29.45 -11.72 -9.11
CA GLU A 74 30.92 -11.57 -9.18
C GLU A 74 31.64 -12.28 -8.01
N LEU A 75 31.04 -12.29 -6.81
CA LEU A 75 31.61 -12.92 -5.62
C LEU A 75 31.82 -14.44 -5.79
N LEU A 76 31.06 -15.08 -6.70
CA LEU A 76 31.19 -16.52 -6.95
C LEU A 76 32.48 -16.90 -7.67
N ASN A 77 33.11 -15.94 -8.34
CA ASN A 77 34.37 -16.14 -9.05
C ASN A 77 35.58 -16.18 -8.10
N HIS A 78 35.39 -15.88 -6.81
CA HIS A 78 36.46 -15.96 -5.81
C HIS A 78 36.69 -17.40 -5.32
N GLU A 79 37.95 -17.81 -5.22
CA GLU A 79 38.32 -19.16 -4.77
C GLU A 79 38.06 -19.37 -3.27
N ASN A 80 38.07 -18.30 -2.47
CA ASN A 80 37.94 -18.32 -1.01
C ASN A 80 36.55 -17.90 -0.50
N LYS A 81 35.50 -18.24 -1.26
CA LYS A 81 34.11 -17.94 -0.94
C LYS A 81 33.50 -18.98 0.01
N VAL A 82 32.53 -18.54 0.80
CA VAL A 82 31.60 -19.41 1.56
C VAL A 82 30.19 -19.04 1.14
N ILE A 83 29.36 -20.04 0.83
CA ILE A 83 27.97 -19.83 0.44
C ILE A 83 27.09 -20.46 1.52
N GLU A 84 26.16 -19.71 2.07
CA GLU A 84 25.21 -20.16 3.09
C GLU A 84 23.79 -19.99 2.58
N VAL A 85 22.94 -20.98 2.84
CA VAL A 85 21.56 -21.01 2.37
C VAL A 85 20.64 -20.89 3.57
N TYR A 86 19.80 -19.87 3.57
CA TYR A 86 18.90 -19.56 4.67
C TYR A 86 17.45 -19.63 4.23
N LYS A 87 16.63 -20.32 5.03
CA LYS A 87 15.18 -20.39 4.83
C LYS A 87 14.47 -19.22 5.50
N TYR A 88 13.47 -18.69 4.81
CA TYR A 88 12.47 -17.80 5.38
C TYR A 88 11.08 -18.43 5.40
N ASP A 89 10.28 -18.02 6.38
CA ASP A 89 8.84 -18.03 6.24
C ASP A 89 8.40 -16.84 5.38
N LYS A 90 7.15 -16.89 4.88
CA LYS A 90 6.63 -15.87 3.98
C LYS A 90 6.56 -14.48 4.62
N ASP A 91 6.35 -14.42 5.94
CA ASP A 91 6.22 -13.18 6.68
C ASP A 91 7.56 -12.45 6.82
N LYS A 92 8.66 -13.16 7.06
CA LYS A 92 10.02 -12.61 7.09
C LYS A 92 10.41 -12.05 5.72
N LEU A 93 10.11 -12.75 4.64
CA LEU A 93 10.41 -12.27 3.29
C LEU A 93 9.60 -11.02 2.93
N ASN A 94 8.30 -10.99 3.26
CA ASN A 94 7.45 -9.82 3.08
C ASN A 94 7.94 -8.62 3.91
N LEU A 95 8.39 -8.85 5.14
CA LEU A 95 8.97 -7.82 5.98
C LEU A 95 10.26 -7.26 5.37
N MET A 96 11.13 -8.11 4.80
CA MET A 96 12.33 -7.65 4.09
C MET A 96 11.99 -6.80 2.87
N LYS A 97 10.99 -7.20 2.07
CA LYS A 97 10.48 -6.41 0.93
C LYS A 97 9.89 -5.07 1.36
N TRP A 98 9.26 -5.01 2.52
CA TRP A 98 8.69 -3.78 3.07
C TRP A 98 9.77 -2.84 3.61
N LEU A 99 10.77 -3.36 4.31
CA LEU A 99 11.85 -2.56 4.89
C LEU A 99 12.82 -2.02 3.83
N TYR A 100 13.14 -2.84 2.81
CA TYR A 100 14.20 -2.55 1.84
C TYR A 100 13.76 -2.91 0.40
N PRO A 101 12.72 -2.24 -0.14
CA PRO A 101 12.17 -2.56 -1.46
C PRO A 101 13.22 -2.46 -2.59
N GLU A 102 14.21 -1.60 -2.45
CA GLU A 102 15.32 -1.41 -3.39
C GLU A 102 16.14 -2.69 -3.64
N MET A 103 16.21 -3.63 -2.68
CA MET A 103 16.87 -4.92 -2.89
C MET A 103 16.17 -5.79 -3.93
N PHE A 104 14.88 -5.57 -4.13
CA PHE A 104 14.00 -6.45 -4.91
C PHE A 104 13.65 -5.88 -6.31
N ALA A 105 14.19 -4.70 -6.65
CA ALA A 105 14.09 -4.08 -7.96
C ALA A 105 15.18 -4.65 -8.91
N ILE A 106 14.96 -5.86 -9.45
CA ILE A 106 15.92 -6.51 -10.37
C ILE A 106 15.67 -6.03 -11.81
N GLU A 107 16.69 -5.47 -12.47
CA GLU A 107 16.71 -5.30 -13.93
C GLU A 107 16.82 -6.68 -14.62
N LYS A 108 15.80 -7.09 -15.38
CA LYS A 108 15.78 -8.40 -16.05
C LYS A 108 16.56 -8.36 -17.38
N ASP A 109 17.68 -9.06 -17.43
CA ASP A 109 18.35 -9.43 -18.68
C ASP A 109 17.57 -10.54 -19.41
N GLU A 110 16.84 -10.16 -20.46
CA GLU A 110 16.18 -11.12 -21.37
C GLU A 110 17.20 -11.80 -22.30
N LYS A 111 17.66 -13.00 -21.94
CA LYS A 111 18.28 -13.91 -22.93
C LYS A 111 17.22 -14.46 -23.89
N LYS A 112 17.12 -13.78 -25.03
CA LYS A 112 16.70 -14.19 -26.39
C LYS A 112 16.28 -15.65 -26.56
N ASP A 113 15.05 -15.84 -27.02
CA ASP A 113 14.79 -16.67 -28.19
C ASP A 113 13.80 -16.02 -29.17
N LYS A 114 14.28 -15.93 -30.41
CA LYS A 114 13.79 -15.31 -31.66
C LYS A 114 12.28 -15.09 -31.85
N LYS A 115 11.93 -13.85 -32.22
CA LYS A 115 11.50 -13.48 -33.59
C LYS A 115 11.68 -11.98 -33.81
N GLU A 116 12.36 -11.64 -34.91
CA GLU A 116 12.49 -10.26 -35.41
C GLU A 116 11.10 -9.67 -35.67
N ILE A 117 10.67 -8.79 -34.77
CA ILE A 117 9.81 -7.67 -35.10
C ILE A 117 10.71 -6.46 -34.86
N LYS A 118 10.85 -5.61 -35.86
CA LYS A 118 11.57 -4.34 -35.72
C LYS A 118 10.96 -3.59 -34.53
N LYS A 119 11.63 -3.64 -33.37
CA LYS A 119 11.25 -2.87 -32.20
C LYS A 119 11.59 -1.42 -32.53
N GLU A 120 10.58 -0.63 -32.86
CA GLU A 120 10.59 0.77 -32.46
C GLU A 120 10.89 0.78 -30.95
N ASP A 121 11.79 1.65 -30.50
CA ASP A 121 12.22 1.73 -29.10
C ASP A 121 11.03 2.16 -28.22
N ILE A 122 10.18 1.21 -27.83
CA ILE A 122 9.07 1.42 -26.90
C ILE A 122 9.66 1.73 -25.53
N LYS A 123 9.63 3.00 -25.15
CA LYS A 123 10.14 3.49 -23.87
C LYS A 123 9.05 3.35 -22.81
N TYR A 124 9.27 2.47 -21.83
CA TYR A 124 8.45 2.37 -20.64
C TYR A 124 8.98 3.32 -19.57
N LEU A 125 8.06 4.02 -18.89
CA LEU A 125 8.38 4.90 -17.78
C LEU A 125 8.33 4.11 -16.48
N ASP A 126 9.35 4.28 -15.65
CA ASP A 126 9.37 3.73 -14.30
C ASP A 126 8.60 4.64 -13.33
N ILE A 127 7.28 4.71 -13.54
CA ILE A 127 6.34 5.46 -12.71
C ILE A 127 5.19 4.54 -12.31
N LYS A 128 4.56 4.81 -11.16
CA LYS A 128 3.32 4.15 -10.77
C LYS A 128 2.13 5.02 -11.17
N LEU A 129 1.20 4.48 -11.95
CA LEU A 129 -0.02 5.21 -12.30
C LEU A 129 -0.93 5.30 -11.07
N ASN A 130 -1.33 6.50 -10.71
CA ASN A 130 -2.37 6.73 -9.71
C ASN A 130 -3.53 7.50 -10.36
N ILE A 131 -4.30 6.80 -11.20
CA ILE A 131 -5.46 7.38 -11.87
C ILE A 131 -6.65 7.31 -10.91
N PRO A 132 -7.22 8.45 -10.50
CA PRO A 132 -8.29 8.49 -9.50
C PRO A 132 -9.62 7.98 -10.09
N LEU A 133 -9.91 6.68 -9.97
CA LEU A 133 -11.17 6.11 -10.46
C LEU A 133 -12.28 6.26 -9.41
N ASP A 134 -13.44 6.77 -9.84
CA ASP A 134 -14.67 6.77 -9.03
C ASP A 134 -15.42 5.43 -9.12
N VAL A 135 -16.70 5.41 -8.72
CA VAL A 135 -17.59 4.28 -8.94
C VAL A 135 -17.79 4.08 -10.46
N PRO A 136 -17.55 2.86 -11.00
CA PRO A 136 -17.76 2.59 -12.41
C PRO A 136 -19.25 2.70 -12.77
N ILE A 137 -19.53 3.25 -13.95
CA ILE A 137 -20.89 3.25 -14.52
C ILE A 137 -21.26 1.90 -15.14
N ALA A 138 -20.26 1.08 -15.47
CA ALA A 138 -20.42 -0.31 -15.89
C ALA A 138 -19.14 -1.12 -15.62
N THR A 139 -19.29 -2.42 -15.38
CA THR A 139 -18.18 -3.34 -15.03
C THR A 139 -18.23 -4.62 -15.87
N ASP A 140 -17.06 -5.19 -16.20
CA ASP A 140 -16.88 -6.38 -17.08
C ASP A 140 -17.74 -6.36 -18.37
N VAL A 141 -17.76 -5.20 -19.05
CA VAL A 141 -18.53 -5.04 -20.29
C VAL A 141 -17.75 -5.54 -21.50
N LYS A 142 -18.40 -6.29 -22.38
CA LYS A 142 -17.79 -6.70 -23.65
C LYS A 142 -17.94 -5.67 -24.77
N ASP A 143 -18.96 -4.82 -24.69
CA ASP A 143 -19.18 -3.71 -25.62
C ASP A 143 -19.23 -2.37 -24.89
N PHE A 144 -18.05 -1.81 -24.59
CA PHE A 144 -17.93 -0.50 -23.93
C PHE A 144 -18.36 0.66 -24.84
N LYS A 145 -18.48 0.45 -26.16
CA LYS A 145 -18.76 1.53 -27.12
C LYS A 145 -20.14 2.14 -26.95
N GLU A 146 -21.09 1.40 -26.37
CA GLU A 146 -22.44 1.90 -26.04
C GLU A 146 -22.42 3.03 -24.99
N TYR A 147 -21.34 3.13 -24.21
CA TYR A 147 -21.20 4.13 -23.14
C TYR A 147 -20.52 5.43 -23.60
N LEU A 148 -19.95 5.45 -24.81
CA LEU A 148 -19.28 6.60 -25.40
C LEU A 148 -20.31 7.65 -25.85
N LYS A 149 -20.43 8.74 -25.09
CA LYS A 149 -21.39 9.85 -25.33
C LYS A 149 -20.66 11.12 -25.72
N ASP A 150 -21.15 11.83 -26.75
CA ASP A 150 -20.46 12.98 -27.36
C ASP A 150 -20.13 14.12 -26.39
N ASP A 151 -20.97 14.35 -25.37
CA ASP A 151 -20.80 15.42 -24.38
C ASP A 151 -20.09 14.98 -23.09
N LYS A 152 -19.49 13.79 -23.06
CA LYS A 152 -18.88 13.21 -21.84
C LYS A 152 -17.46 12.73 -22.06
N TYR A 153 -16.68 12.73 -20.98
CA TYR A 153 -15.40 12.07 -20.91
C TYR A 153 -15.57 10.69 -20.29
N ILE A 154 -15.21 9.66 -21.03
CA ILE A 154 -15.37 8.27 -20.61
C ILE A 154 -14.00 7.63 -20.48
N ILE A 155 -13.70 7.09 -19.30
CA ILE A 155 -12.52 6.26 -19.11
C ILE A 155 -12.92 4.81 -19.24
N VAL A 156 -12.22 4.10 -20.11
CA VAL A 156 -12.31 2.65 -20.22
C VAL A 156 -11.05 2.08 -19.58
N ASN A 157 -11.24 1.38 -18.48
CA ASN A 157 -10.19 0.62 -17.80
C ASN A 157 -10.27 -0.83 -18.27
N ALA A 158 -9.21 -1.34 -18.88
CA ALA A 158 -9.06 -2.72 -19.27
C ALA A 158 -7.91 -3.36 -18.50
N TYR A 159 -8.19 -4.46 -17.80
CA TYR A 159 -7.17 -5.18 -17.06
C TYR A 159 -7.26 -6.69 -17.28
N ARG A 160 -6.09 -7.33 -17.25
CA ARG A 160 -5.97 -8.78 -17.39
C ARG A 160 -4.75 -9.31 -16.64
N LYS A 161 -4.85 -10.57 -16.23
CA LYS A 161 -3.71 -11.33 -15.72
C LYS A 161 -3.22 -12.27 -16.81
N ASN A 162 -1.99 -12.08 -17.28
CA ASN A 162 -1.32 -12.95 -18.22
C ASN A 162 -0.15 -13.70 -17.52
N PRO A 163 0.51 -14.67 -18.17
CA PRO A 163 1.63 -15.39 -17.56
C PRO A 163 2.82 -14.48 -17.18
N GLU A 164 2.93 -13.31 -17.81
CA GLU A 164 4.01 -12.34 -17.59
C GLU A 164 3.71 -11.37 -16.45
N GLY A 165 2.44 -11.23 -16.03
CA GLY A 165 2.04 -10.28 -15.00
C GLY A 165 0.59 -9.83 -15.03
N TYR A 166 0.35 -8.72 -14.32
CA TYR A 166 -0.88 -7.96 -14.42
C TYR A 166 -0.66 -6.80 -15.39
N GLU A 167 -1.58 -6.62 -16.32
CA GLU A 167 -1.62 -5.46 -17.20
C GLU A 167 -2.88 -4.67 -16.87
N ASN A 168 -2.72 -3.36 -16.73
CA ASN A 168 -3.77 -2.44 -16.35
C ASN A 168 -3.73 -1.24 -17.27
N ALA A 169 -4.80 -0.98 -18.00
CA ALA A 169 -4.75 -0.04 -19.10
C ALA A 169 -5.96 0.87 -19.12
N TYR A 170 -5.73 2.14 -19.47
CA TYR A 170 -6.67 3.23 -19.37
C TYR A 170 -6.70 3.96 -20.70
N ILE A 171 -7.89 4.14 -21.26
CA ILE A 171 -8.09 4.99 -22.42
C ILE A 171 -9.24 5.96 -22.14
N VAL A 172 -8.98 7.23 -22.38
CA VAL A 172 -9.95 8.31 -22.20
C VAL A 172 -10.53 8.67 -23.55
N TYR A 173 -11.85 8.70 -23.62
CA TYR A 173 -12.61 9.12 -24.79
C TYR A 173 -13.32 10.44 -24.54
N LYS A 174 -13.34 11.32 -25.55
CA LYS A 174 -14.30 12.42 -25.68
C LYS A 174 -15.27 12.07 -26.81
N GLY A 175 -16.51 11.75 -26.47
CA GLY A 175 -17.39 11.09 -27.43
C GLY A 175 -16.80 9.76 -27.87
N LYS A 176 -16.58 9.58 -29.17
CA LYS A 176 -15.99 8.36 -29.75
C LYS A 176 -14.50 8.46 -30.02
N ASN A 177 -13.89 9.62 -29.76
CA ASN A 177 -12.49 9.87 -30.09
C ASN A 177 -11.62 9.60 -28.86
N PRO A 178 -10.62 8.70 -28.94
CA PRO A 178 -9.66 8.53 -27.86
C PRO A 178 -8.74 9.76 -27.82
N ILE A 179 -8.60 10.36 -26.64
CA ILE A 179 -7.82 11.59 -26.44
C ILE A 179 -6.60 11.38 -25.54
N ALA A 180 -6.60 10.31 -24.74
CA ALA A 180 -5.49 9.98 -23.87
C ALA A 180 -5.43 8.48 -23.58
N ALA A 181 -4.23 7.94 -23.39
CA ALA A 181 -4.04 6.52 -23.09
C ALA A 181 -2.83 6.27 -22.17
N ALA A 182 -2.94 5.26 -21.33
CA ALA A 182 -1.88 4.75 -20.48
C ALA A 182 -2.02 3.23 -20.28
N CYS A 183 -0.92 2.49 -20.24
CA CYS A 183 -0.90 1.07 -19.95
C CYS A 183 0.23 0.77 -18.98
N GLU A 184 -0.12 0.33 -17.78
CA GLU A 184 0.80 -0.18 -16.77
C GLU A 184 0.95 -1.69 -16.93
N CYS A 185 2.20 -2.15 -16.88
CA CYS A 185 2.54 -3.55 -16.85
C CYS A 185 3.82 -3.74 -16.05
N ASN A 186 4.31 -4.98 -15.98
CA ASN A 186 5.53 -5.30 -15.24
C ASN A 186 6.81 -4.63 -15.77
N TYR A 187 6.76 -4.01 -16.95
CA TYR A 187 7.87 -3.25 -17.55
C TYR A 187 7.81 -1.75 -17.24
N GLY A 188 6.80 -1.31 -16.49
CA GLY A 188 6.50 0.10 -16.24
C GLY A 188 5.29 0.56 -17.05
N VAL A 189 5.22 1.86 -17.25
CA VAL A 189 4.06 2.54 -17.82
C VAL A 189 4.34 3.00 -19.24
N LEU A 190 3.46 2.62 -20.14
CA LEU A 190 3.41 3.10 -21.51
C LEU A 190 2.33 4.18 -21.61
N LEU A 191 2.62 5.31 -22.25
CA LEU A 191 1.68 6.44 -22.39
C LEU A 191 1.39 6.76 -23.86
N GLY A 192 0.31 7.51 -24.11
CA GLY A 192 0.01 8.11 -25.40
C GLY A 192 -0.31 7.11 -26.51
N LYS A 193 0.18 7.38 -27.73
CA LYS A 193 -0.13 6.59 -28.93
C LYS A 193 0.26 5.12 -28.82
N ASP A 194 1.40 4.82 -28.20
CA ASP A 194 1.87 3.44 -28.07
C ASP A 194 1.04 2.66 -27.04
N ALA A 195 0.59 3.33 -25.98
CA ALA A 195 -0.38 2.77 -25.05
C ALA A 195 -1.72 2.47 -25.76
N CYS A 196 -2.19 3.39 -26.60
CA CYS A 196 -3.43 3.21 -27.36
C CYS A 196 -3.41 1.94 -28.23
N LYS A 197 -2.32 1.71 -28.98
CA LYS A 197 -2.15 0.50 -29.81
C LYS A 197 -2.20 -0.79 -28.96
N LYS A 198 -1.58 -0.78 -27.77
CA LYS A 198 -1.57 -1.93 -26.86
C LYS A 198 -2.96 -2.17 -26.26
N ILE A 199 -3.66 -1.12 -25.88
CA ILE A 199 -5.03 -1.17 -25.32
C ILE A 199 -6.01 -1.75 -26.33
N GLU A 200 -5.93 -1.38 -27.60
CA GLU A 200 -6.79 -1.95 -28.64
C GLU A 200 -6.66 -3.49 -28.74
N GLN A 201 -5.45 -4.02 -28.54
CA GLN A 201 -5.24 -5.47 -28.48
C GLN A 201 -5.86 -6.09 -27.22
N MET A 202 -5.72 -5.40 -26.07
CA MET A 202 -6.30 -5.84 -24.79
C MET A 202 -7.83 -5.85 -24.81
N LEU A 203 -8.47 -4.85 -25.39
CA LEU A 203 -9.92 -4.73 -25.47
C LEU A 203 -10.56 -5.83 -26.34
N ASN A 204 -9.79 -6.45 -27.23
CA ASN A 204 -10.25 -7.58 -28.06
C ASN A 204 -9.97 -8.95 -27.43
N ASP A 205 -9.25 -9.00 -26.29
CA ASP A 205 -8.95 -10.24 -25.58
C ASP A 205 -10.12 -10.66 -24.69
N LYS A 206 -10.50 -11.95 -24.79
CA LYS A 206 -11.61 -12.53 -24.03
C LYS A 206 -11.34 -12.59 -22.53
N ASN A 207 -10.06 -12.60 -22.13
CA ASN A 207 -9.63 -12.67 -20.74
C ASN A 207 -9.48 -11.30 -20.09
N SER A 208 -9.71 -10.22 -20.84
CA SER A 208 -9.73 -8.86 -20.29
C SER A 208 -11.07 -8.57 -19.63
N VAL A 209 -10.98 -7.96 -18.46
CA VAL A 209 -12.09 -7.31 -17.77
C VAL A 209 -12.06 -5.84 -18.15
N VAL A 210 -13.23 -5.28 -18.47
CA VAL A 210 -13.36 -3.90 -18.94
C VAL A 210 -14.39 -3.18 -18.08
N ASP A 211 -13.93 -2.15 -17.37
CA ASP A 211 -14.75 -1.29 -16.54
C ASP A 211 -14.80 0.12 -17.16
N VAL A 212 -15.94 0.79 -17.00
CA VAL A 212 -16.22 2.08 -17.63
C VAL A 212 -16.55 3.11 -16.56
N TYR A 213 -15.93 4.27 -16.65
CA TYR A 213 -16.07 5.38 -15.72
C TYR A 213 -16.42 6.67 -16.47
N GLU A 214 -17.11 7.57 -15.79
CA GLU A 214 -17.44 8.89 -16.31
C GLU A 214 -16.61 9.95 -15.57
N TYR A 215 -15.93 10.80 -16.33
CA TYR A 215 -15.15 11.92 -15.81
C TYR A 215 -15.80 13.25 -16.18
N ASP A 216 -15.70 14.22 -15.27
CA ASP A 216 -15.91 15.62 -15.59
C ASP A 216 -14.63 16.26 -16.15
N GLU A 217 -14.77 17.45 -16.71
CA GLU A 217 -13.65 18.19 -17.33
C GLU A 217 -12.54 18.52 -16.32
N MET A 218 -12.88 18.79 -15.06
CA MET A 218 -11.90 19.12 -14.02
C MET A 218 -11.01 17.92 -13.70
N LYS A 219 -11.60 16.74 -13.49
CA LYS A 219 -10.88 15.48 -13.23
C LYS A 219 -9.98 15.10 -14.41
N LEU A 220 -10.47 15.28 -15.62
CA LEU A 220 -9.67 15.04 -16.82
C LEU A 220 -8.47 15.98 -16.89
N ASN A 221 -8.66 17.28 -16.64
CA ASN A 221 -7.56 18.24 -16.69
C ASN A 221 -6.48 17.90 -15.65
N VAL A 222 -6.87 17.53 -14.43
CA VAL A 222 -5.91 17.08 -13.40
C VAL A 222 -5.13 15.86 -13.86
N LEU A 223 -5.81 14.86 -14.44
CA LEU A 223 -5.15 13.66 -14.97
C LEU A 223 -4.12 14.02 -16.06
N LEU A 224 -4.49 14.90 -16.99
CA LEU A 224 -3.64 15.31 -18.10
C LEU A 224 -2.54 16.31 -17.71
N ASP A 225 -2.67 16.99 -16.58
CA ASP A 225 -1.62 17.83 -16.01
C ASP A 225 -0.58 16.99 -15.26
N LEU A 226 -1.02 15.92 -14.57
CA LEU A 226 -0.12 14.97 -13.90
C LEU A 226 0.63 14.09 -14.89
N TYR A 227 -0.04 13.70 -15.99
CA TYR A 227 0.51 12.82 -17.01
C TYR A 227 0.26 13.40 -18.42
N PRO A 228 0.95 14.50 -18.80
CA PRO A 228 0.74 15.16 -20.09
C PRO A 228 1.03 14.25 -21.29
N GLU A 229 1.98 13.33 -21.13
CA GLU A 229 2.37 12.32 -22.11
C GLU A 229 1.27 11.28 -22.40
N MET A 230 0.20 11.23 -21.59
CA MET A 230 -0.98 10.42 -21.92
C MET A 230 -1.70 10.91 -23.17
N LYS A 231 -1.58 12.20 -23.52
CA LYS A 231 -2.33 12.81 -24.64
C LYS A 231 -1.97 12.14 -25.96
N ILE A 232 -3.01 11.76 -26.70
CA ILE A 232 -2.87 11.25 -28.06
C ILE A 232 -2.95 12.48 -28.98
N GLU A 233 -1.81 13.07 -29.33
CA GLU A 233 -1.81 14.20 -30.27
C GLU A 233 -2.39 13.78 -31.63
N GLU A 234 -3.36 14.56 -32.13
CA GLU A 234 -3.91 14.39 -33.47
C GLU A 234 -2.83 14.67 -34.53
N GLU A 235 -2.23 13.62 -35.08
CA GLU A 235 -1.68 13.72 -36.43
C GLU A 235 -2.87 13.87 -37.38
N LYS A 236 -3.05 15.08 -37.91
CA LYS A 236 -3.87 15.24 -39.11
C LYS A 236 -3.27 14.35 -40.19
N GLU A 237 -3.99 13.29 -40.55
CA GLU A 237 -3.72 12.48 -41.73
C GLU A 237 -3.59 13.42 -42.95
N SER A 238 -2.37 13.55 -43.48
CA SER A 238 -2.18 13.93 -44.88
C SER A 238 -0.98 13.18 -45.44
N GLU A 239 -1.31 12.12 -46.18
CA GLU A 239 -0.67 11.66 -47.42
C GLU A 239 0.84 11.92 -47.60
N LYS A 240 1.60 10.81 -47.50
CA LYS A 240 2.74 10.40 -48.34
C LYS A 240 3.61 11.46 -49.05
N GLU A 241 4.91 11.31 -48.79
CA GLU A 241 6.07 11.37 -49.71
C GLU A 241 7.16 12.46 -49.48
N VAL A 242 8.36 11.93 -49.16
CA VAL A 242 9.70 12.30 -49.70
C VAL A 242 10.52 13.41 -49.00
N TYR A 243 11.56 12.91 -48.31
CA TYR A 243 12.96 13.35 -48.18
C TYR A 243 13.35 14.80 -47.79
N ASN A 244 14.21 14.80 -46.75
CA ASN A 244 15.44 15.58 -46.54
C ASN A 244 15.43 16.86 -45.70
N GLU A 245 16.18 16.72 -44.60
CA GLU A 245 17.19 17.63 -44.03
C GLU A 245 16.78 18.88 -43.24
N MET A 246 17.50 18.98 -42.11
CA MET A 246 17.81 20.14 -41.27
C MET A 246 16.77 20.59 -40.24
N GLY A 247 17.21 20.57 -38.97
CA GLY A 247 16.57 21.30 -37.89
C GLY A 247 16.95 20.80 -36.51
N GLU A 248 18.18 21.06 -36.09
CA GLU A 248 18.61 20.97 -34.68
C GLU A 248 17.75 21.86 -33.77
N ILE A 249 17.43 21.32 -32.60
CA ILE A 249 17.14 21.99 -31.32
C ILE A 249 15.78 22.69 -31.20
N ASP A 250 14.91 22.13 -30.35
CA ASP A 250 14.43 22.88 -29.20
C ASP A 250 14.48 21.99 -27.96
N LYS A 251 15.15 22.49 -26.93
CA LYS A 251 15.20 21.88 -25.60
C LYS A 251 13.81 22.01 -24.99
N GLU A 252 13.21 20.90 -24.60
CA GLU A 252 12.09 20.92 -23.67
C GLU A 252 12.55 21.62 -22.39
N GLU A 253 12.01 22.82 -22.15
CA GLU A 253 12.07 23.46 -20.86
C GLU A 253 11.29 22.57 -19.89
N GLU A 254 11.99 21.91 -18.97
CA GLU A 254 11.38 21.41 -17.73
C GLU A 254 10.69 22.60 -17.05
N ILE A 255 9.36 22.66 -17.14
CA ILE A 255 8.57 23.58 -16.34
C ILE A 255 8.67 23.04 -14.91
N GLU A 256 9.63 23.53 -14.15
CA GLU A 256 9.78 23.25 -12.73
C GLU A 256 8.62 23.95 -11.99
N ILE A 257 7.45 23.31 -11.95
CA ILE A 257 6.29 23.83 -11.24
C ILE A 257 6.58 23.75 -9.74
N SER A 258 6.60 24.90 -9.06
CA SER A 258 6.86 24.93 -7.62
C SER A 258 5.71 24.26 -6.85
N ARG A 259 6.04 23.72 -5.67
CA ARG A 259 5.09 23.08 -4.77
C ARG A 259 3.92 24.01 -4.43
N GLU A 260 4.16 25.31 -4.24
CA GLU A 260 3.09 26.27 -3.94
C GLU A 260 2.14 26.46 -5.14
N GLU A 261 2.69 26.46 -6.36
CA GLU A 261 1.92 26.61 -7.60
C GLU A 261 1.02 25.38 -7.86
N LEU A 262 1.52 24.17 -7.54
CA LEU A 262 0.75 22.92 -7.58
C LEU A 262 -0.40 22.92 -6.57
N LEU A 263 -0.11 23.25 -5.30
CA LEU A 263 -1.13 23.28 -4.24
C LEU A 263 -2.25 24.26 -4.56
N LYS A 264 -1.89 25.46 -5.04
CA LYS A 264 -2.85 26.49 -5.46
C LYS A 264 -3.72 26.05 -6.62
N ARG A 265 -3.17 25.37 -7.62
CA ARG A 265 -3.92 24.84 -8.78
C ARG A 265 -4.85 23.70 -8.40
N LEU A 266 -4.45 22.86 -7.45
CA LEU A 266 -5.25 21.74 -6.93
C LEU A 266 -6.33 22.18 -5.92
N GLY A 267 -6.39 23.47 -5.56
CA GLY A 267 -7.29 23.96 -4.51
C GLY A 267 -6.94 23.44 -3.12
N LEU A 268 -5.72 22.92 -2.95
CA LEU A 268 -5.22 22.36 -1.71
C LEU A 268 -4.45 23.45 -0.94
N LYS A 269 -4.62 23.49 0.37
CA LYS A 269 -3.79 24.32 1.25
C LYS A 269 -2.56 23.52 1.67
N GLU A 270 -1.48 24.22 2.02
CA GLU A 270 -0.41 23.54 2.77
C GLU A 270 -1.00 22.89 4.02
N PRO A 271 -0.54 21.68 4.38
CA PRO A 271 -0.94 21.07 5.63
C PRO A 271 -0.53 22.01 6.78
N ASP A 272 -1.53 22.62 7.39
CA ASP A 272 -1.39 23.48 8.56
C ASP A 272 -1.42 22.64 9.84
N GLU A 273 -1.21 23.29 10.99
CA GLU A 273 -1.25 22.62 12.30
C GLU A 273 -2.59 21.89 12.51
N GLU A 274 -3.69 22.42 11.99
CA GLU A 274 -5.01 21.78 12.04
C GLU A 274 -5.06 20.48 11.22
N TRP A 275 -4.46 20.46 10.01
CA TRP A 275 -4.35 19.23 9.22
C TRP A 275 -3.47 18.18 9.89
N VAL A 276 -2.35 18.59 10.47
CA VAL A 276 -1.46 17.67 11.22
C VAL A 276 -2.19 17.08 12.43
N GLU A 277 -2.94 17.91 13.15
CA GLU A 277 -3.72 17.47 14.31
C GLU A 277 -4.86 16.53 13.90
N ALA A 278 -5.53 16.79 12.77
CA ALA A 278 -6.55 15.88 12.22
C ALA A 278 -5.99 14.51 11.80
N VAL A 279 -4.79 14.47 11.20
CA VAL A 279 -4.12 13.21 10.84
C VAL A 279 -3.63 12.46 12.08
N LEU A 280 -3.11 13.18 13.09
CA LEU A 280 -2.75 12.58 14.37
C LEU A 280 -3.99 12.04 15.10
N GLU A 281 -5.11 12.75 15.05
CA GLU A 281 -6.35 12.26 15.60
C GLU A 281 -6.80 10.97 14.91
N ASP A 282 -6.74 10.89 13.57
CA ASP A 282 -7.15 9.70 12.82
C ASP A 282 -6.25 8.47 13.10
N LEU A 283 -4.94 8.68 13.31
CA LEU A 283 -3.99 7.60 13.62
C LEU A 283 -4.10 7.06 15.05
N PHE A 284 -4.54 7.88 16.01
CA PHE A 284 -4.65 7.50 17.43
C PHE A 284 -6.09 7.33 17.91
N ARG A 285 -7.07 7.51 17.03
CA ARG A 285 -8.47 7.29 17.33
C ARG A 285 -8.75 5.79 17.40
N PRO A 286 -9.21 5.28 18.56
CA PRO A 286 -9.66 3.90 18.65
C PRO A 286 -10.85 3.66 17.74
N GLY A 287 -10.88 2.50 17.08
CA GLY A 287 -12.00 2.12 16.22
C GLY A 287 -13.30 1.96 17.01
N ASP A 288 -14.45 2.10 16.34
CA ASP A 288 -15.76 1.95 17.00
C ASP A 288 -15.92 0.56 17.67
N GLU A 289 -15.30 -0.47 17.11
CA GLU A 289 -15.27 -1.82 17.69
C GLU A 289 -14.46 -1.85 19.00
N GLU A 290 -13.27 -1.24 19.04
CA GLU A 290 -12.43 -1.14 20.23
C GLU A 290 -13.11 -0.35 21.35
N ILE A 291 -13.79 0.76 21.01
CA ILE A 291 -14.58 1.54 21.96
C ILE A 291 -15.71 0.69 22.55
N ASN A 292 -16.40 -0.10 21.72
CA ASN A 292 -17.48 -0.97 22.18
C ASN A 292 -16.99 -2.13 23.04
N GLU A 293 -15.84 -2.71 22.72
CA GLU A 293 -15.20 -3.73 23.55
C GLU A 293 -14.79 -3.16 24.92
N LEU A 294 -14.16 -1.99 24.93
CA LEU A 294 -13.78 -1.28 26.15
C LEU A 294 -15.00 -0.96 27.01
N LYS A 295 -16.09 -0.48 26.40
CA LYS A 295 -17.36 -0.24 27.08
C LYS A 295 -17.87 -1.51 27.76
N ARG A 296 -18.00 -2.60 27.02
CA ARG A 296 -18.49 -3.88 27.57
C ARG A 296 -17.61 -4.38 28.71
N LYS A 297 -16.29 -4.23 28.58
CA LYS A 297 -15.34 -4.62 29.61
C LYS A 297 -15.57 -3.83 30.91
N ILE A 298 -15.67 -2.50 30.81
CA ILE A 298 -15.90 -1.63 31.97
C ILE A 298 -17.27 -1.91 32.61
N GLU A 299 -18.33 -2.08 31.81
CA GLU A 299 -19.66 -2.42 32.33
C GLU A 299 -19.65 -3.75 33.09
N ASN A 300 -19.00 -4.78 32.55
CA ASN A 300 -18.87 -6.08 33.21
C ASN A 300 -18.09 -5.98 34.52
N GLU A 301 -16.96 -5.26 34.53
CA GLU A 301 -16.17 -5.05 35.74
C GLU A 301 -16.96 -4.28 36.81
N ILE A 302 -17.77 -3.28 36.42
CA ILE A 302 -18.66 -2.55 37.34
C ILE A 302 -19.67 -3.52 37.94
N ILE A 303 -20.33 -4.34 37.12
CA ILE A 303 -21.32 -5.33 37.60
C ILE A 303 -20.67 -6.30 38.58
N GLU A 304 -19.54 -6.89 38.23
CA GLU A 304 -18.87 -7.89 39.06
C GLU A 304 -18.41 -7.32 40.40
N ASN A 305 -17.74 -6.17 40.41
CA ASN A 305 -17.19 -5.59 41.63
C ASN A 305 -18.27 -4.97 42.53
N VAL A 306 -19.20 -4.21 41.95
CA VAL A 306 -20.24 -3.51 42.73
C VAL A 306 -21.29 -4.48 43.29
N LYS A 307 -21.61 -5.56 42.58
CA LYS A 307 -22.59 -6.57 43.05
C LYS A 307 -22.09 -7.35 44.28
N ASN A 308 -20.78 -7.41 44.49
CA ASN A 308 -20.17 -8.04 45.67
C ASN A 308 -20.25 -7.17 46.94
N ILE A 309 -20.67 -5.90 46.81
CA ILE A 309 -20.83 -5.01 47.96
C ILE A 309 -22.05 -5.44 48.80
N ASP A 310 -21.86 -5.49 50.12
CA ASP A 310 -22.93 -5.88 51.04
C ASP A 310 -24.11 -4.90 50.95
N GLY A 311 -25.32 -5.43 50.81
CA GLY A 311 -26.54 -4.65 50.58
C GLY A 311 -26.93 -4.45 49.11
N VAL A 312 -26.07 -4.77 48.14
CA VAL A 312 -26.40 -4.69 46.69
C VAL A 312 -27.07 -5.98 46.20
N GLU A 313 -28.18 -5.86 45.48
CA GLU A 313 -28.93 -6.96 44.85
C GLU A 313 -28.61 -7.06 43.36
N ASP A 314 -28.68 -5.93 42.65
CA ASP A 314 -28.48 -5.86 41.22
C ASP A 314 -27.79 -4.53 40.82
N VAL A 315 -27.05 -4.56 39.72
CA VAL A 315 -26.28 -3.42 39.21
C VAL A 315 -26.51 -3.33 37.71
N LYS A 316 -26.92 -2.15 37.24
CA LYS A 316 -27.18 -1.87 35.83
C LYS A 316 -26.39 -0.63 35.42
N PRO A 317 -25.16 -0.80 34.91
CA PRO A 317 -24.43 0.29 34.30
C PRO A 317 -25.02 0.59 32.92
N ASN A 318 -25.09 1.88 32.61
CA ASN A 318 -25.39 2.41 31.29
C ASN A 318 -24.38 3.51 31.02
N ILE A 319 -23.24 3.13 30.43
CA ILE A 319 -22.16 4.07 30.16
C ILE A 319 -21.97 4.26 28.65
N GLU A 320 -21.58 5.45 28.28
CA GLU A 320 -21.16 5.85 26.94
C GLU A 320 -19.68 6.20 27.01
N ILE A 321 -18.89 5.68 26.08
CA ILE A 321 -17.47 6.00 25.95
C ILE A 321 -17.30 6.71 24.62
N LYS A 322 -16.78 7.93 24.68
CA LYS A 322 -16.39 8.73 23.51
C LYS A 322 -14.89 8.95 23.55
N TRP A 323 -14.31 9.16 22.39
CA TRP A 323 -12.93 9.59 22.25
C TRP A 323 -12.93 10.92 21.52
N GLU A 324 -12.37 11.95 22.14
CA GLU A 324 -12.25 13.29 21.55
C GLU A 324 -10.85 13.83 21.92
N ASN A 325 -10.11 14.33 20.93
CA ASN A 325 -8.82 15.01 21.08
C ASN A 325 -7.83 14.26 21.99
N GLY A 326 -7.63 12.96 21.74
CA GLY A 326 -6.68 12.13 22.51
C GLY A 326 -7.13 11.74 23.92
N ARG A 327 -8.41 11.96 24.29
CA ARG A 327 -8.93 11.66 25.62
C ARG A 327 -10.25 10.88 25.55
N TYR A 328 -10.41 9.94 26.48
CA TYR A 328 -11.68 9.23 26.67
C TYR A 328 -12.65 10.03 27.54
N PHE A 329 -13.89 10.16 27.09
CA PHE A 329 -15.00 10.74 27.84
C PHE A 329 -16.00 9.64 28.19
N ILE A 330 -16.23 9.47 29.49
CA ILE A 330 -17.03 8.37 30.03
C ILE A 330 -18.23 8.98 30.73
N LEU A 331 -19.40 8.83 30.12
CA LEU A 331 -20.63 9.50 30.55
C LEU A 331 -21.70 8.46 30.85
N GLY A 332 -22.56 8.72 31.82
CA GLY A 332 -23.76 7.92 32.00
C GLY A 332 -24.14 7.69 33.45
N ASP A 333 -24.82 6.58 33.69
CA ASP A 333 -25.43 6.29 34.96
C ASP A 333 -25.25 4.83 35.38
N VAL A 334 -25.09 4.62 36.69
CA VAL A 334 -25.04 3.30 37.29
C VAL A 334 -26.21 3.18 38.28
N ASN A 335 -27.17 2.33 37.93
CA ASN A 335 -28.35 2.08 38.74
C ASN A 335 -28.13 0.86 39.63
N ILE A 336 -28.38 1.02 40.93
CA ILE A 336 -28.08 0.04 41.96
C ILE A 336 -29.35 -0.29 42.70
N LYS A 337 -29.73 -1.57 42.69
CA LYS A 337 -30.88 -2.06 43.43
C LYS A 337 -30.43 -2.63 44.77
N ARG A 338 -31.01 -2.15 45.87
CA ARG A 338 -30.71 -2.64 47.22
C ARG A 338 -31.42 -3.96 47.55
N LYS A 339 -30.75 -4.83 48.31
CA LYS A 339 -31.33 -6.07 48.85
C LYS A 339 -32.50 -5.76 49.80
N ARG A 340 -33.66 -6.35 49.51
CA ARG A 340 -34.85 -6.28 50.38
C ARG A 340 -35.15 -7.64 51.01
N ILE A 341 -35.54 -7.66 52.29
CA ILE A 341 -36.04 -8.84 52.99
C ILE A 341 -37.43 -8.49 53.53
N PHE A 342 -38.46 -9.26 53.13
CA PHE A 342 -39.87 -8.99 53.47
C PHE A 342 -40.33 -7.54 53.19
N GLY A 343 -39.82 -6.93 52.13
CA GLY A 343 -40.18 -5.55 51.73
C GLY A 343 -39.45 -4.44 52.48
N ILE A 344 -38.59 -4.77 53.46
CA ILE A 344 -37.81 -3.81 54.23
C ILE A 344 -36.37 -3.77 53.69
N ILE A 345 -35.83 -2.56 53.49
CA ILE A 345 -34.44 -2.33 53.05
C ILE A 345 -33.50 -2.81 54.17
N LYS A 346 -32.62 -3.78 53.86
CA LYS A 346 -31.82 -4.49 54.87
C LYS A 346 -30.65 -3.64 55.40
N LYS A 347 -30.04 -2.82 54.55
CA LYS A 347 -28.84 -2.03 54.85
C LYS A 347 -28.75 -0.86 53.88
N ASP A 348 -28.33 0.30 54.37
CA ASP A 348 -28.01 1.41 53.48
C ASP A 348 -26.72 1.10 52.71
N VAL A 349 -26.68 1.51 51.46
CA VAL A 349 -25.50 1.35 50.58
C VAL A 349 -24.88 2.72 50.46
N ASP A 350 -23.66 2.87 50.97
CA ASP A 350 -22.94 4.14 50.91
C ASP A 350 -22.54 4.44 49.46
N PRO A 351 -23.06 5.52 48.85
CA PRO A 351 -22.71 5.92 47.49
C PRO A 351 -21.21 6.15 47.29
N SER A 352 -20.48 6.51 48.36
CA SER A 352 -19.05 6.79 48.32
C SER A 352 -18.23 5.54 48.02
N ILE A 353 -18.65 4.39 48.54
CA ILE A 353 -17.99 3.09 48.30
C ILE A 353 -18.20 2.67 46.85
N ILE A 354 -19.41 2.85 46.32
CA ILE A 354 -19.73 2.60 44.92
C ILE A 354 -18.88 3.48 44.01
N LYS A 355 -18.83 4.78 44.30
CA LYS A 355 -18.04 5.74 43.53
C LYS A 355 -16.57 5.37 43.50
N PHE A 356 -16.00 5.02 44.65
CA PHE A 356 -14.62 4.58 44.75
C PHE A 356 -14.33 3.35 43.87
N GLU A 357 -15.24 2.38 43.83
CA GLU A 357 -15.05 1.17 43.05
C GLU A 357 -15.12 1.44 41.54
N ILE A 358 -16.07 2.28 41.11
CA ILE A 358 -16.17 2.72 39.73
C ILE A 358 -14.90 3.48 39.32
N ASP A 359 -14.45 4.45 40.14
CA ASP A 359 -13.23 5.21 39.86
C ASP A 359 -12.00 4.29 39.75
N ARG A 360 -11.92 3.23 40.56
CA ARG A 360 -10.84 2.25 40.49
C ARG A 360 -10.85 1.47 39.18
N ILE A 361 -12.02 1.02 38.74
CA ILE A 361 -12.21 0.28 37.49
C ILE A 361 -11.81 1.16 36.29
N LEU A 362 -12.23 2.42 36.28
CA LEU A 362 -11.87 3.36 35.21
C LEU A 362 -10.36 3.57 35.13
N LYS A 363 -9.68 3.80 36.26
CA LYS A 363 -8.21 3.96 36.31
C LYS A 363 -7.44 2.73 35.86
N ASN A 364 -7.96 1.53 36.11
CA ASN A 364 -7.30 0.29 35.71
C ASN A 364 -7.40 0.03 34.20
N ASN A 365 -8.43 0.58 33.56
CA ASN A 365 -8.70 0.32 32.15
C ASN A 365 -8.24 1.46 31.24
N ILE A 366 -8.20 2.71 31.73
CA ILE A 366 -7.94 3.89 30.91
C ILE A 366 -6.98 4.85 31.64
N LEU A 367 -5.89 5.23 30.96
CA LEU A 367 -4.86 6.12 31.50
C LEU A 367 -5.26 7.61 31.46
N ASN A 368 -5.90 8.06 30.37
CA ASN A 368 -6.28 9.46 30.15
C ASN A 368 -7.78 9.57 29.87
N TYR A 369 -8.57 9.86 30.91
CA TYR A 369 -10.03 9.98 30.79
C TYR A 369 -10.62 11.14 31.59
N THR A 370 -11.82 11.55 31.19
CA THR A 370 -12.74 12.37 31.97
C THR A 370 -14.03 11.58 32.16
N SER A 371 -14.52 11.52 33.40
CA SER A 371 -15.72 10.75 33.73
C SER A 371 -16.77 11.62 34.40
N ASP A 372 -18.01 11.51 33.95
CA ASP A 372 -19.19 12.04 34.61
C ASP A 372 -20.23 10.92 34.72
N ILE A 373 -20.13 10.15 35.80
CA ILE A 373 -21.00 9.00 36.07
C ILE A 373 -21.89 9.31 37.27
N SER A 374 -23.20 9.30 37.04
CA SER A 374 -24.21 9.45 38.08
C SER A 374 -24.51 8.10 38.74
N ILE A 375 -24.64 8.08 40.06
CA ILE A 375 -24.94 6.86 40.83
C ILE A 375 -26.34 6.97 41.41
N ASN A 376 -27.24 6.09 40.96
CA ASN A 376 -28.63 6.04 41.40
C ASN A 376 -28.86 4.79 42.24
N ILE A 377 -29.40 4.93 43.46
CA ILE A 377 -29.61 3.81 44.39
C ILE A 377 -31.09 3.70 44.76
N GLU A 378 -31.71 2.56 44.42
CA GLU A 378 -33.15 2.26 44.58
C GLU A 378 -33.49 1.13 45.59
#